data_AF-A0AA39KJ06-F1
#
_entry.id   AF-A0AA39KJ06-F1
#
_cell.length_a   1.000
_cell.length_b   1.000
_cell.length_c   1.000
_cell.angle_alpha   90.00
_cell.angle_beta   90.00
_cell.angle_gamma   90.00
#
_symmetry.space_group_name_H-M   'P 1'
#
loop_
_entity.id
_entity.type
_entity.pdbx_description
1 polymer ?
#
loop_
_entity_poly.entity_id
_entity_poly.type
_entity_poly.pdbx_seq_one_letter_code
_entity_poly.pdbx_strand_id
1 'polypeptide(L)'
;MTSDISCSICGSTGEPIQWKRLHVEESSEQETATTKGFGDLPPNVLKKIFLSILDETGFNFSETSQGPWIFAYVCSSWRAAALDYPCLWSNIILNDSSFRTSSNYPASSSIYSQPHCPCSDMLIPRQRHDLLSLLSTVLSRAGQHDLSLHVDFSKGYSDPYQSFIMRVLLLRLAQKSNQWNIVFLQLPRNMVDDLFGVYCLLPRLVSLHLVICTDTEMRNCDMIRVFEMAPMLVFVTLQGLAFRTYILLPWQQLVYFYDDRNYRPQPGINALP
;
A
#
# COMPACT_ATOMS: atom_id res chain seq x y z
N MET A 1 13.95 -15.35 -45.06
CA MET A 1 14.94 -16.33 -44.55
C MET A 1 14.89 -16.26 -43.04
N THR A 2 14.83 -17.41 -42.38
CA THR A 2 14.62 -17.55 -40.92
C THR A 2 15.74 -18.39 -40.30
N SER A 3 16.14 -17.98 -39.10
CA SER A 3 17.06 -18.65 -38.17
C SER A 3 16.98 -17.81 -36.89
N ASP A 4 16.28 -18.18 -35.81
CA ASP A 4 16.16 -19.49 -35.14
C ASP A 4 17.50 -20.11 -34.73
N ILE A 5 17.88 -19.83 -33.47
CA ILE A 5 18.46 -20.82 -32.56
C ILE A 5 17.68 -20.72 -31.25
N SER A 6 17.22 -21.86 -30.73
CA SER A 6 16.40 -21.95 -29.53
C SER A 6 16.96 -22.99 -28.56
N CYS A 7 16.93 -22.69 -27.26
CA CYS A 7 16.87 -23.64 -26.13
C CYS A 7 16.85 -22.90 -24.78
N SER A 8 16.34 -23.43 -23.67
CA SER A 8 15.24 -24.37 -23.43
C SER A 8 15.15 -24.66 -21.92
N ILE A 9 13.95 -24.68 -21.32
CA ILE A 9 13.58 -25.40 -20.08
C ILE A 9 14.34 -24.94 -18.81
N CYS A 10 13.72 -24.46 -17.73
CA CYS A 10 12.60 -25.04 -16.98
C CYS A 10 11.81 -23.89 -16.27
N GLY A 11 10.52 -23.99 -15.93
CA GLY A 11 9.57 -25.10 -16.12
C GLY A 11 8.73 -25.37 -14.86
N SER A 12 7.74 -24.51 -14.59
CA SER A 12 6.68 -24.74 -13.61
C SER A 12 5.36 -24.19 -14.15
N THR A 13 4.39 -25.06 -14.43
CA THR A 13 3.08 -24.71 -14.98
C THR A 13 2.08 -24.42 -13.87
N GLY A 14 1.54 -23.19 -13.85
CA GLY A 14 0.27 -22.88 -13.18
C GLY A 14 -0.72 -22.37 -14.23
N GLU A 15 -1.79 -23.13 -14.49
CA GLU A 15 -2.79 -22.72 -15.47
C GLU A 15 -3.67 -21.55 -14.96
N PRO A 16 -4.10 -20.62 -15.83
CA PRO A 16 -5.09 -19.61 -15.48
C PRO A 16 -6.45 -20.29 -15.24
N ILE A 17 -7.03 -20.07 -14.06
CA ILE A 17 -8.29 -20.69 -13.66
C ILE A 17 -9.42 -20.27 -14.63
N GLN A 18 -9.91 -21.24 -15.40
CA GLN A 18 -11.04 -21.08 -16.31
C GLN A 18 -12.34 -20.88 -15.51
N TRP A 19 -12.88 -19.66 -15.54
CA TRP A 19 -14.17 -19.33 -14.92
C TRP A 19 -15.33 -20.05 -15.63
N LYS A 20 -15.71 -21.22 -15.11
CA LYS A 20 -16.98 -21.87 -15.50
C LYS A 20 -18.14 -20.96 -15.09
N ARG A 21 -18.79 -20.37 -16.10
CA ARG A 21 -20.03 -19.61 -15.97
C ARG A 21 -21.08 -20.50 -15.28
N LEU A 22 -21.42 -20.20 -14.03
CA LEU A 22 -22.51 -20.89 -13.33
C LEU A 22 -23.82 -20.61 -14.07
N HIS A 23 -24.43 -21.67 -14.59
CA HIS A 23 -25.84 -21.62 -14.96
C HIS A 23 -26.66 -21.53 -13.68
N VAL A 24 -27.37 -20.41 -13.51
CA VAL A 24 -28.51 -20.34 -12.61
C VAL A 24 -29.70 -20.86 -13.42
N GLU A 25 -30.33 -21.95 -12.95
CA GLU A 25 -31.50 -22.51 -13.63
C GLU A 25 -32.73 -21.61 -13.41
N GLU A 26 -33.34 -21.20 -14.51
CA GLU A 26 -34.51 -20.31 -14.54
C GLU A 26 -35.78 -21.11 -14.20
N SER A 27 -36.05 -21.27 -12.91
CA SER A 27 -37.30 -21.88 -12.42
C SER A 27 -38.39 -20.82 -12.28
N SER A 28 -39.39 -20.88 -13.17
CA SER A 28 -40.45 -19.89 -13.28
C SER A 28 -41.63 -20.17 -12.34
N GLU A 29 -41.74 -19.43 -11.23
CA GLU A 29 -42.99 -19.26 -10.49
C GLU A 29 -43.33 -17.76 -10.34
N GLN A 30 -44.59 -17.41 -10.59
CA GLN A 30 -45.03 -16.02 -10.71
C GLN A 30 -45.48 -15.46 -9.35
N GLU A 31 -44.52 -15.08 -8.50
CA GLU A 31 -44.82 -14.33 -7.28
C GLU A 31 -44.83 -12.81 -7.54
N THR A 32 -45.94 -12.15 -7.23
CA THR A 32 -46.13 -10.70 -7.46
C THR A 32 -45.41 -9.86 -6.40
N ALA A 33 -44.09 -9.92 -6.39
CA ALA A 33 -43.24 -9.21 -5.44
C ALA A 33 -43.14 -7.70 -5.76
N THR A 34 -43.52 -6.87 -4.80
CA THR A 34 -43.19 -5.44 -4.76
C THR A 34 -41.70 -5.24 -5.04
N THR A 35 -41.32 -4.27 -5.87
CA THR A 35 -39.92 -3.99 -6.23
C THR A 35 -39.11 -3.47 -5.03
N LYS A 36 -38.65 -4.39 -4.19
CA LYS A 36 -37.87 -4.14 -2.99
C LYS A 36 -36.45 -3.72 -3.38
N GLY A 37 -36.27 -2.41 -3.53
CA GLY A 37 -35.04 -1.84 -4.08
C GLY A 37 -33.79 -2.20 -3.28
N PHE A 38 -32.64 -2.28 -3.97
CA PHE A 38 -31.32 -2.65 -3.41
C PHE A 38 -30.81 -1.77 -2.23
N GLY A 39 -31.51 -0.68 -1.89
CA GLY A 39 -31.25 0.12 -0.69
C GLY A 39 -31.73 -0.51 0.63
N ASP A 40 -32.63 -1.50 0.56
CA ASP A 40 -33.28 -2.17 1.70
C ASP A 40 -32.47 -3.35 2.28
N LEU A 41 -31.24 -3.56 1.79
CA LEU A 41 -30.34 -4.62 2.26
C LEU A 41 -29.84 -4.31 3.68
N PRO A 42 -29.94 -5.24 4.65
CA PRO A 42 -29.44 -5.02 6.00
C PRO A 42 -27.93 -4.72 6.01
N PRO A 43 -27.43 -3.84 6.91
CA PRO A 43 -26.01 -3.47 6.96
C PRO A 43 -25.05 -4.66 7.03
N ASN A 44 -25.43 -5.75 7.70
CA ASN A 44 -24.61 -6.96 7.81
C ASN A 44 -24.47 -7.73 6.48
N VAL A 45 -25.42 -7.59 5.55
CA VAL A 45 -25.33 -8.14 4.19
C VAL A 45 -24.45 -7.25 3.33
N LEU A 46 -24.64 -5.93 3.41
CA LEU A 46 -23.79 -4.94 2.72
C LEU A 46 -22.32 -5.09 3.15
N LYS A 47 -22.03 -5.24 4.45
CA LYS A 47 -20.67 -5.45 4.98
C LYS A 47 -20.01 -6.70 4.40
N LYS A 48 -20.75 -7.81 4.22
CA LYS A 48 -20.24 -9.01 3.53
C LYS A 48 -19.99 -8.77 2.04
N ILE A 49 -20.90 -8.08 1.35
CA ILE A 49 -20.74 -7.73 -0.08
C ILE A 49 -19.49 -6.85 -0.27
N PHE A 50 -19.28 -5.85 0.58
CA PHE A 50 -18.12 -4.96 0.52
C PHE A 50 -16.80 -5.73 0.71
N LEU A 51 -16.72 -6.62 1.70
CA LEU A 51 -15.55 -7.49 1.93
C LEU A 51 -15.37 -8.59 0.87
N SER A 52 -16.39 -8.88 0.05
CA SER A 52 -16.28 -9.82 -1.09
C SER A 52 -15.93 -9.12 -2.41
N ILE A 53 -15.92 -7.78 -2.43
CA ILE A 53 -15.58 -6.94 -3.59
C ILE A 53 -14.20 -6.29 -3.41
N LEU A 54 -13.78 -6.05 -2.16
CA LEU A 54 -12.44 -5.58 -1.84
C LEU A 54 -11.52 -6.77 -1.54
N ASP A 55 -10.53 -7.00 -2.40
CA ASP A 55 -9.44 -7.92 -2.11
C ASP A 55 -8.67 -7.49 -0.84
N GLU A 56 -8.17 -8.47 -0.09
CA GLU A 56 -7.39 -8.23 1.14
C GLU A 56 -6.06 -7.50 0.89
N THR A 57 -5.69 -7.23 -0.37
CA THR A 57 -4.48 -6.48 -0.78
C THR A 57 -4.51 -4.99 -0.43
N GLY A 58 -5.68 -4.42 -0.11
CA GLY A 58 -5.83 -3.00 0.23
C GLY A 58 -5.98 -2.07 -0.98
N PHE A 59 -6.07 -0.76 -0.73
CA PHE A 59 -6.38 0.24 -1.76
C PHE A 59 -5.50 1.49 -1.69
N ASN A 60 -5.25 2.13 -2.84
CA ASN A 60 -4.59 3.44 -2.87
C ASN A 60 -5.56 4.53 -2.38
N PHE A 61 -5.21 5.20 -1.28
CA PHE A 61 -6.10 6.19 -0.64
C PHE A 61 -6.49 7.35 -1.58
N SER A 62 -5.65 7.67 -2.56
CA SER A 62 -5.88 8.78 -3.50
C SER A 62 -6.72 8.40 -4.72
N GLU A 63 -6.88 7.11 -5.01
CA GLU A 63 -7.68 6.66 -6.14
C GLU A 63 -9.15 6.50 -5.73
N THR A 64 -9.89 7.59 -5.80
CA THR A 64 -11.33 7.62 -5.46
C THR A 64 -12.21 6.80 -6.43
N SER A 65 -11.66 6.33 -7.56
CA SER A 65 -12.28 5.35 -8.45
C SER A 65 -12.20 3.90 -7.99
N GLN A 66 -11.47 3.61 -6.89
CA GLN A 66 -11.20 2.25 -6.40
C GLN A 66 -11.43 2.14 -4.89
N GLY A 67 -11.36 0.90 -4.38
CA GLY A 67 -11.44 0.63 -2.95
C GLY A 67 -12.78 1.03 -2.31
N PRO A 68 -12.81 1.33 -1.00
CA PRO A 68 -14.04 1.66 -0.26
C PRO A 68 -14.79 2.90 -0.79
N TRP A 69 -14.13 3.74 -1.59
CA TRP A 69 -14.75 4.91 -2.22
C TRP A 69 -15.91 4.53 -3.15
N ILE A 70 -15.84 3.38 -3.85
CA ILE A 70 -16.85 3.00 -4.85
C ILE A 70 -18.25 2.86 -4.23
N PHE A 71 -18.34 2.30 -3.01
CA PHE A 71 -19.61 2.12 -2.30
C PHE A 71 -20.27 3.45 -1.91
N ALA A 72 -19.47 4.52 -1.74
CA ALA A 72 -19.98 5.86 -1.50
C ALA A 72 -20.62 6.51 -2.74
N TYR A 73 -20.46 5.95 -3.94
CA TYR A 73 -21.08 6.46 -5.18
C TYR A 73 -22.35 5.70 -5.59
N VAL A 74 -22.58 4.48 -5.10
CA VAL A 74 -23.73 3.64 -5.52
C VAL A 74 -25.09 4.23 -5.10
N CYS A 75 -25.32 4.41 -3.80
CA CYS A 75 -26.54 5.04 -3.27
C CYS A 75 -26.33 5.58 -1.85
N SER A 76 -27.32 6.27 -1.28
CA SER A 76 -27.28 6.80 0.08
C SER A 76 -27.15 5.71 1.16
N SER A 77 -27.87 4.59 1.01
CA SER A 77 -27.81 3.44 1.93
C SER A 77 -26.42 2.80 1.93
N TRP A 78 -25.85 2.53 0.75
CA TRP A 78 -24.49 1.98 0.61
C TRP A 78 -23.42 2.94 1.14
N ARG A 79 -23.55 4.25 0.88
CA ARG A 79 -22.68 5.28 1.44
C ARG A 79 -22.71 5.29 2.96
N ALA A 80 -23.89 5.21 3.57
CA ALA A 80 -24.02 5.14 5.03
C ALA A 80 -23.35 3.87 5.58
N ALA A 81 -23.65 2.70 5.01
CA ALA A 81 -23.06 1.42 5.43
C ALA A 81 -21.53 1.35 5.27
N ALA A 82 -20.97 1.99 4.24
CA ALA A 82 -19.53 2.05 4.01
C ALA A 82 -18.81 3.07 4.94
N LEU A 83 -19.51 4.10 5.41
CA LEU A 83 -19.00 5.02 6.44
C LEU A 83 -19.10 4.42 7.86
N ASP A 84 -20.10 3.58 8.11
CA ASP A 84 -20.30 2.82 9.36
C ASP A 84 -19.36 1.60 9.51
N TYR A 85 -18.43 1.36 8.57
CA TYR A 85 -17.55 0.19 8.61
C TYR A 85 -16.06 0.52 8.50
N PRO A 86 -15.40 0.86 9.64
CA PRO A 86 -14.01 1.32 9.66
C PRO A 86 -12.98 0.39 9.03
N CYS A 87 -13.16 -0.93 9.12
CA CYS A 87 -12.20 -1.92 8.60
C CYS A 87 -12.05 -1.87 7.06
N LEU A 88 -13.03 -1.36 6.31
CA LEU A 88 -12.87 -1.11 4.88
C LEU A 88 -11.73 -0.12 4.61
N TRP A 89 -11.59 0.87 5.49
CA TRP A 89 -10.66 2.00 5.34
C TRP A 89 -9.28 1.73 5.94
N SER A 90 -9.04 0.52 6.46
CA SER A 90 -7.87 0.25 7.30
C SER A 90 -6.70 -0.46 6.60
N ASN A 91 -6.84 -0.90 5.33
CA ASN A 91 -5.70 -1.41 4.55
C ASN A 91 -5.30 -0.41 3.44
N ILE A 92 -4.25 0.38 3.71
CA ILE A 92 -3.93 1.61 2.98
C ILE A 92 -2.61 1.45 2.20
N ILE A 93 -2.67 1.69 0.89
CA ILE A 93 -1.51 1.76 0.00
C ILE A 93 -1.12 3.22 -0.23
N LEU A 94 0.16 3.55 -0.02
CA LEU A 94 0.80 4.84 -0.33
C LEU A 94 2.02 4.55 -1.20
N ASN A 95 1.99 4.90 -2.48
CA ASN A 95 3.12 4.68 -3.40
C ASN A 95 3.21 5.77 -4.47
N ASP A 96 4.20 5.69 -5.37
CA ASP A 96 4.38 6.59 -6.52
C ASP A 96 3.09 6.93 -7.29
N SER A 97 2.16 5.97 -7.48
CA SER A 97 0.90 6.25 -8.18
C SER A 97 -0.02 7.24 -7.44
N SER A 98 0.11 7.37 -6.11
CA SER A 98 -0.59 8.37 -5.31
C SER A 98 -0.17 9.81 -5.63
N PHE A 99 0.99 10.01 -6.27
CA PHE A 99 1.55 11.31 -6.65
C PHE A 99 1.38 11.61 -8.13
N ARG A 100 0.84 10.66 -8.91
CA ARG A 100 0.56 10.80 -10.34
C ARG A 100 -0.67 11.68 -10.59
N THR A 101 -0.50 12.97 -10.30
CA THR A 101 -1.19 13.99 -11.10
C THR A 101 -1.02 13.66 -12.58
N SER A 102 -2.09 13.82 -13.37
CA SER A 102 -2.01 13.59 -14.82
C SER A 102 -0.97 14.54 -15.42
N SER A 103 0.16 13.97 -15.84
CA SER A 103 1.30 14.73 -16.34
C SER A 103 1.01 15.23 -17.75
N ASN A 104 0.37 16.41 -17.83
CA ASN A 104 0.27 17.18 -19.06
C ASN A 104 1.59 17.93 -19.37
N TYR A 105 2.73 17.44 -18.85
CA TYR A 105 4.05 17.82 -19.34
C TYR A 105 4.36 16.96 -20.57
N PRO A 106 4.47 17.53 -21.78
CA PRO A 106 4.92 16.79 -22.95
C PRO A 106 6.36 16.32 -22.72
N ALA A 107 6.66 15.07 -23.07
CA ALA A 107 8.02 14.55 -23.02
C ALA A 107 8.91 15.40 -23.94
N SER A 108 9.99 15.97 -23.39
CA SER A 108 10.84 16.97 -24.04
C SER A 108 11.80 16.38 -25.08
N SER A 109 11.27 15.83 -26.17
CA SER A 109 12.09 15.20 -27.23
C SER A 109 11.50 15.18 -28.66
N SER A 110 10.94 16.30 -29.14
CA SER A 110 10.83 16.51 -30.61
C SER A 110 10.82 17.99 -30.99
N ILE A 111 11.95 18.51 -31.48
CA ILE A 111 12.03 19.85 -32.10
C ILE A 111 11.67 19.73 -33.59
N TYR A 112 10.39 19.48 -33.89
CA TYR A 112 9.82 19.60 -35.23
C TYR A 112 8.37 20.11 -35.18
N SER A 113 8.00 20.93 -36.15
CA SER A 113 6.84 21.82 -36.09
C SER A 113 5.54 21.17 -36.56
N GLN A 114 4.44 21.38 -35.82
CA GLN A 114 3.08 21.35 -36.41
C GLN A 114 2.11 22.24 -35.61
N PRO A 115 1.26 23.06 -36.28
CA PRO A 115 0.21 23.83 -35.64
C PRO A 115 -1.03 22.95 -35.42
N HIS A 116 -1.19 22.41 -34.21
CA HIS A 116 -2.36 21.61 -33.85
C HIS A 116 -3.60 22.48 -33.56
N CYS A 117 -4.79 21.95 -33.86
CA CYS A 117 -6.05 22.71 -33.82
C CYS A 117 -6.50 23.04 -32.39
N PRO A 118 -7.13 24.20 -32.14
CA PRO A 118 -7.53 24.67 -30.81
C PRO A 118 -8.80 23.99 -30.24
N CYS A 119 -9.10 22.75 -30.66
CA CYS A 119 -10.40 22.10 -30.46
C CYS A 119 -10.26 20.60 -30.11
N SER A 120 -9.66 20.28 -28.96
CA SER A 120 -9.76 18.94 -28.34
C SER A 120 -9.53 18.91 -26.83
N ASP A 121 -8.73 19.83 -26.26
CA ASP A 121 -8.48 19.89 -24.80
C ASP A 121 -9.64 20.51 -23.99
N MET A 122 -10.80 19.83 -24.02
CA MET A 122 -11.70 19.78 -22.86
C MET A 122 -11.39 18.57 -21.98
N LEU A 123 -10.10 18.39 -21.65
CA LEU A 123 -9.70 17.64 -20.47
C LEU A 123 -10.17 18.43 -19.24
N ILE A 124 -11.41 18.16 -18.80
CA ILE A 124 -11.94 18.63 -17.51
C ILE A 124 -10.88 18.30 -16.46
N PRO A 125 -10.31 19.30 -15.76
CA PRO A 125 -9.29 19.02 -14.75
C PRO A 125 -9.91 18.15 -13.66
N ARG A 126 -9.56 16.85 -13.63
CA ARG A 126 -10.02 15.91 -12.59
C ARG A 126 -9.76 16.57 -11.25
N GLN A 127 -10.83 16.81 -10.51
CA GLN A 127 -10.83 17.73 -9.37
C GLN A 127 -9.75 17.31 -8.38
N ARG A 128 -8.66 18.09 -8.31
CA ARG A 128 -7.47 17.72 -7.55
C ARG A 128 -7.77 17.83 -6.05
N HIS A 129 -8.32 16.76 -5.50
CA HIS A 129 -8.46 16.59 -4.07
C HIS A 129 -7.07 16.64 -3.42
N ASP A 130 -6.93 17.45 -2.36
CA ASP A 130 -5.72 17.47 -1.56
C ASP A 130 -5.43 16.08 -0.98
N LEU A 131 -4.21 15.58 -1.22
CA LEU A 131 -3.77 14.27 -0.75
C LEU A 131 -3.80 14.16 0.78
N LEU A 132 -3.53 15.26 1.50
CA LEU A 132 -3.59 15.27 2.96
C LEU A 132 -5.03 15.20 3.47
N SER A 133 -5.96 15.86 2.80
CA SER A 133 -7.40 15.78 3.06
C SER A 133 -7.95 14.39 2.75
N LEU A 134 -7.54 13.76 1.65
CA LEU A 134 -7.90 12.38 1.33
C LEU A 134 -7.35 11.38 2.37
N LEU A 135 -6.05 11.44 2.67
CA LEU A 135 -5.44 10.57 3.67
C LEU A 135 -6.06 10.78 5.06
N SER A 136 -6.30 12.04 5.45
CA SER A 136 -6.98 12.36 6.72
C SER A 136 -8.43 11.87 6.75
N THR A 137 -9.12 11.85 5.60
CA THR A 137 -10.47 11.30 5.48
C THR A 137 -10.46 9.78 5.66
N VAL A 138 -9.51 9.07 5.04
CA VAL A 138 -9.34 7.61 5.22
C VAL A 138 -8.98 7.28 6.67
N LEU A 139 -7.98 7.93 7.25
CA LEU A 139 -7.56 7.72 8.64
C LEU A 139 -8.61 8.13 9.69
N SER A 140 -9.54 9.02 9.32
CA SER A 140 -10.71 9.35 10.14
C SER A 140 -11.76 8.23 10.09
N ARG A 141 -12.06 7.71 8.88
CA ARG A 141 -13.02 6.60 8.69
C ARG A 141 -12.52 5.27 9.26
N ALA A 142 -11.21 5.00 9.22
CA ALA A 142 -10.60 3.87 9.92
C ALA A 142 -10.73 3.96 11.46
N GLY A 143 -10.97 5.16 12.01
CA GLY A 143 -11.40 5.36 13.39
C GLY A 143 -10.40 4.88 14.44
N GLN A 144 -10.70 3.71 15.03
CA GLN A 144 -9.87 3.00 16.02
C GLN A 144 -9.47 1.57 15.58
N HIS A 145 -9.78 1.20 14.34
CA HIS A 145 -9.42 -0.09 13.77
C HIS A 145 -7.90 -0.21 13.58
N ASP A 146 -7.41 -1.45 13.57
CA ASP A 146 -6.02 -1.76 13.25
C ASP A 146 -5.73 -1.47 11.79
N LEU A 147 -4.61 -0.79 11.54
CA LEU A 147 -4.15 -0.37 10.22
C LEU A 147 -3.16 -1.39 9.65
N SER A 148 -3.44 -1.83 8.44
CA SER A 148 -2.48 -2.43 7.52
C SER A 148 -1.98 -1.33 6.57
N LEU A 149 -0.67 -1.17 6.46
CA LEU A 149 -0.05 -0.12 5.65
C LEU A 149 0.95 -0.72 4.65
N HIS A 150 0.83 -0.36 3.39
CA HIS A 150 1.81 -0.66 2.36
C HIS A 150 2.36 0.64 1.76
N VAL A 151 3.63 0.93 2.05
CA VAL A 151 4.26 2.23 1.80
C VAL A 151 5.49 2.03 0.91
N ASP A 152 5.42 2.43 -0.36
CA ASP A 152 6.47 2.20 -1.38
C ASP A 152 6.98 3.48 -2.05
N PHE A 153 8.25 3.79 -1.78
CA PHE A 153 9.04 4.87 -2.37
C PHE A 153 10.28 4.36 -3.15
N SER A 154 10.30 3.08 -3.53
CA SER A 154 11.44 2.41 -4.20
C SER A 154 12.00 3.13 -5.42
N LYS A 155 11.12 3.79 -6.18
CA LYS A 155 11.46 4.40 -7.48
C LYS A 155 12.19 5.74 -7.35
N GLY A 156 12.28 6.29 -6.13
CA GLY A 156 12.83 7.62 -5.88
C GLY A 156 12.02 8.73 -6.57
N TYR A 157 12.51 9.98 -6.44
CA TYR A 157 11.92 11.15 -7.09
C TYR A 157 13.00 12.07 -7.61
N SER A 158 12.86 12.52 -8.86
CA SER A 158 13.74 13.53 -9.47
C SER A 158 13.45 14.95 -8.97
N ASP A 159 12.36 15.15 -8.24
CA ASP A 159 11.85 16.44 -7.78
C ASP A 159 11.79 16.54 -6.24
N PRO A 160 12.38 17.59 -5.64
CA PRO A 160 12.28 17.86 -4.21
C PRO A 160 10.85 18.03 -3.68
N TYR A 161 9.90 18.54 -4.48
CA TYR A 161 8.51 18.74 -4.01
C TYR A 161 7.79 17.41 -3.78
N GLN A 162 7.96 16.43 -4.66
CA GLN A 162 7.45 15.07 -4.44
C GLN A 162 8.01 14.46 -3.14
N SER A 163 9.32 14.56 -2.91
CA SER A 163 9.97 14.09 -1.66
C SER A 163 9.44 14.79 -0.41
N PHE A 164 9.08 16.08 -0.50
CA PHE A 164 8.44 16.82 0.61
C PHE A 164 7.02 16.32 0.90
N ILE A 165 6.15 16.19 -0.11
CA ILE A 165 4.78 15.70 0.10
C ILE A 165 4.78 14.25 0.61
N MET A 166 5.70 13.42 0.11
CA MET A 166 5.99 12.09 0.62
C MET A 166 6.22 12.07 2.14
N ARG A 167 7.22 12.83 2.61
CA ARG A 167 7.59 12.96 4.02
C ARG A 167 6.40 13.44 4.87
N VAL A 168 5.62 14.39 4.35
CA VAL A 168 4.44 14.92 5.05
C VAL A 168 3.28 13.89 5.12
N LEU A 169 3.07 13.05 4.10
CA LEU A 169 2.11 11.94 4.15
C LEU A 169 2.58 10.81 5.07
N LEU A 170 3.88 10.47 5.07
CA LEU A 170 4.48 9.50 5.98
C LEU A 170 4.33 9.94 7.45
N LEU A 171 4.61 11.20 7.75
CA LEU A 171 4.40 11.79 9.07
C LEU A 171 2.91 11.84 9.46
N ARG A 172 1.99 11.95 8.49
CA ARG A 172 0.54 11.86 8.74
C ARG A 172 0.06 10.44 9.04
N LEU A 173 0.66 9.41 8.42
CA LEU A 173 0.47 8.01 8.83
C LEU A 173 1.05 7.74 10.22
N ALA A 174 2.24 8.30 10.52
CA ALA A 174 2.94 8.15 11.78
C ALA A 174 2.15 8.67 13.00
N GLN A 175 1.30 9.69 12.81
CA GLN A 175 0.35 10.17 13.82
C GLN A 175 -0.74 9.15 14.21
N LYS A 176 -0.82 8.01 13.51
CA LYS A 176 -1.70 6.86 13.81
C LYS A 176 -0.91 5.58 14.11
N SER A 177 0.38 5.70 14.46
CA SER A 177 1.27 4.60 14.86
C SER A 177 0.67 3.66 15.92
N ASN A 178 -0.12 4.20 16.84
CA ASN A 178 -0.80 3.40 17.87
C ASN A 178 -1.86 2.41 17.34
N GLN A 179 -2.21 2.52 16.05
CA GLN A 179 -3.15 1.64 15.33
C GLN A 179 -2.42 0.72 14.33
N TRP A 180 -1.12 0.89 14.10
CA TRP A 180 -0.37 0.09 13.13
C TRP A 180 -0.29 -1.38 13.60
N ASN A 181 -0.68 -2.32 12.74
CA ASN A 181 -0.66 -3.77 13.01
C ASN A 181 0.23 -4.51 12.00
N ILE A 182 -0.01 -4.32 10.71
CA ILE A 182 0.83 -4.85 9.62
C ILE A 182 1.40 -3.65 8.86
N VAL A 183 2.73 -3.56 8.74
CA VAL A 183 3.37 -2.42 8.08
C VAL A 183 4.49 -2.88 7.17
N PHE A 184 4.32 -2.62 5.87
CA PHE A 184 5.34 -2.67 4.85
C PHE A 184 5.85 -1.26 4.57
N LEU A 185 7.14 -1.02 4.79
CA LEU A 185 7.84 0.24 4.57
C LEU A 185 9.00 0.00 3.59
N GLN A 186 8.90 0.52 2.38
CA GLN A 186 9.98 0.56 1.40
C GLN A 186 10.38 2.02 1.18
N LEU A 187 11.43 2.46 1.90
CA LEU A 187 11.74 3.87 2.13
C LEU A 187 13.20 4.23 1.81
N PRO A 188 13.48 5.42 1.25
CA PRO A 188 14.78 6.07 1.35
C PRO A 188 15.21 6.21 2.81
N ARG A 189 16.49 5.95 3.10
CA ARG A 189 16.99 5.86 4.49
C ARG A 189 16.75 7.12 5.32
N ASN A 190 16.87 8.30 4.72
CA ASN A 190 16.62 9.59 5.41
C ASN A 190 15.16 9.74 5.91
N MET A 191 14.19 9.03 5.33
CA MET A 191 12.80 9.04 5.78
C MET A 191 12.51 8.01 6.89
N VAL A 192 13.43 7.08 7.17
CA VAL A 192 13.32 6.16 8.33
C VAL A 192 13.63 6.89 9.63
N ASP A 193 14.56 7.83 9.60
CA ASP A 193 14.93 8.62 10.78
C ASP A 193 13.79 9.58 11.19
N ASP A 194 12.94 10.00 10.23
CA ASP A 194 11.70 10.75 10.50
C ASP A 194 10.67 9.94 11.30
N LEU A 195 10.74 8.60 11.27
CA LEU A 195 9.89 7.72 12.07
C LEU A 195 10.33 7.63 13.53
N PHE A 196 11.43 8.28 13.94
CA PHE A 196 11.81 8.34 15.36
C PHE A 196 10.71 8.92 16.26
N GLY A 197 9.83 9.77 15.70
CA GLY A 197 8.63 10.27 16.38
C GLY A 197 7.57 9.22 16.75
N VAL A 198 7.69 7.96 16.29
CA VAL A 198 6.80 6.85 16.69
C VAL A 198 7.45 5.82 17.62
N TYR A 199 8.67 6.10 18.10
CA TYR A 199 9.31 5.29 19.14
C TYR A 199 8.41 5.20 20.38
N CYS A 200 8.26 3.99 20.95
CA CYS A 200 7.28 3.63 21.99
C CYS A 200 5.78 3.78 21.63
N LEU A 201 5.42 4.18 20.41
CA LEU A 201 4.02 4.37 19.98
C LEU A 201 3.50 3.23 19.08
N LEU A 202 4.09 2.04 19.17
CA LEU A 202 3.78 0.86 18.36
C LEU A 202 3.19 -0.33 19.17
N PRO A 203 2.17 -0.12 20.05
CA PRO A 203 1.63 -1.16 20.93
C PRO A 203 0.86 -2.29 20.23
N ARG A 204 0.49 -2.12 18.95
CA ARG A 204 -0.28 -3.09 18.16
C ARG A 204 0.48 -3.69 16.97
N LEU A 205 1.72 -3.27 16.73
CA LEU A 205 2.48 -3.70 15.55
C LEU A 205 2.85 -5.18 15.67
N VAL A 206 2.26 -6.05 14.83
CA VAL A 206 2.50 -7.51 14.80
C VAL A 206 3.50 -7.90 13.71
N SER A 207 3.46 -7.23 12.56
CA SER A 207 4.29 -7.55 11.40
C SER A 207 4.95 -6.31 10.81
N LEU A 208 6.27 -6.34 10.69
CA LEU A 208 7.11 -5.31 10.07
C LEU A 208 7.86 -5.90 8.88
N HIS A 209 7.70 -5.27 7.71
CA HIS A 209 8.57 -5.46 6.56
C HIS A 209 9.25 -4.12 6.25
N LEU A 210 10.58 -4.04 6.34
CA LEU A 210 11.36 -2.82 6.14
C LEU A 210 12.40 -3.03 5.03
N VAL A 211 12.17 -2.39 3.88
CA VAL A 211 13.13 -2.30 2.78
C VAL A 211 13.76 -0.91 2.78
N ILE A 212 15.09 -0.85 2.84
CA ILE A 212 15.82 0.40 2.68
C ILE A 212 16.23 0.56 1.22
N CYS A 213 15.72 1.61 0.58
CA CYS A 213 16.09 1.96 -0.78
C CYS A 213 17.48 2.61 -0.75
N THR A 214 18.46 1.96 -1.38
CA THR A 214 19.86 2.39 -1.36
C THR A 214 20.09 3.61 -2.26
N ASP A 215 20.32 4.77 -1.64
CA ASP A 215 21.07 5.84 -2.29
C ASP A 215 22.57 5.51 -2.26
N THR A 216 23.33 5.94 -3.28
CA THR A 216 24.67 5.42 -3.63
C THR A 216 25.83 5.78 -2.68
N GLU A 217 25.52 6.41 -1.53
CA GLU A 217 26.48 7.10 -0.64
C GLU A 217 26.69 6.43 0.74
N MET A 218 26.18 5.22 0.98
CA MET A 218 26.10 4.65 2.35
C MET A 218 27.45 4.27 3.01
N ARG A 219 28.09 5.27 3.64
CA ARG A 219 29.18 5.11 4.63
C ARG A 219 28.69 4.83 6.06
N ASN A 220 27.40 5.01 6.31
CA ASN A 220 26.86 5.22 7.65
C ASN A 220 26.66 3.95 8.47
N CYS A 221 27.11 3.99 9.73
CA CYS A 221 27.05 2.89 10.70
C CYS A 221 25.94 3.15 11.74
N ASP A 222 24.74 3.47 11.26
CA ASP A 222 23.68 4.07 12.09
C ASP A 222 22.83 3.02 12.82
N MET A 223 22.06 3.46 13.83
CA MET A 223 21.25 2.61 14.70
C MET A 223 19.76 2.95 14.60
N ILE A 224 18.96 2.05 14.04
CA ILE A 224 17.50 2.16 13.93
C ILE A 224 16.86 1.62 15.22
N ARG A 225 16.28 2.51 16.04
CA ARG A 225 15.64 2.13 17.31
C ARG A 225 14.10 2.11 17.29
N VAL A 226 13.47 2.63 16.25
CA VAL A 226 12.01 2.88 16.15
C VAL A 226 11.16 1.70 16.65
N PHE A 227 11.56 0.48 16.32
CA PHE A 227 10.78 -0.75 16.53
C PHE A 227 11.15 -1.53 17.80
N GLU A 228 12.13 -1.06 18.58
CA GLU A 228 12.65 -1.72 19.80
C GLU A 228 11.57 -1.94 20.87
N MET A 229 10.62 -1.01 20.96
CA MET A 229 9.57 -0.94 21.98
C MET A 229 8.18 -1.30 21.41
N ALA A 230 8.12 -2.30 20.53
CA ALA A 230 6.89 -2.80 19.90
C ALA A 230 6.43 -4.13 20.53
N PRO A 231 5.64 -4.14 21.62
CA PRO A 231 5.39 -5.33 22.47
C PRO A 231 4.56 -6.45 21.83
N MET A 232 4.05 -6.24 20.61
CA MET A 232 3.27 -7.23 19.85
C MET A 232 3.99 -7.72 18.59
N LEU A 233 5.20 -7.22 18.30
CA LEU A 233 5.94 -7.51 17.06
C LEU A 233 6.45 -8.95 17.07
N VAL A 234 6.00 -9.74 16.09
CA VAL A 234 6.24 -11.19 15.97
C VAL A 234 6.92 -11.56 14.65
N PHE A 235 6.61 -10.83 13.57
CA PHE A 235 7.16 -11.05 12.23
C PHE A 235 8.01 -9.86 11.80
N VAL A 236 9.28 -10.09 11.46
CA VAL A 236 10.19 -9.07 10.94
C VAL A 236 10.85 -9.54 9.65
N THR A 237 10.82 -8.71 8.62
CA THR A 237 11.57 -8.88 7.38
C THR A 237 12.37 -7.60 7.10
N LEU A 238 13.68 -7.72 6.89
CA LEU A 238 14.58 -6.62 6.62
C LEU A 238 15.27 -6.81 5.27
N GLN A 239 15.31 -5.75 4.47
CA GLN A 239 15.98 -5.75 3.15
C GLN A 239 16.70 -4.43 2.88
N GLY A 240 17.78 -4.46 2.09
CA GLY A 240 18.54 -3.29 1.65
C GLY A 240 19.30 -2.53 2.75
N LEU A 241 19.31 -3.03 4.00
CA LEU A 241 20.07 -2.43 5.09
C LEU A 241 21.58 -2.50 4.79
N ALA A 242 22.32 -1.43 5.11
CA ALA A 242 23.77 -1.49 5.01
C ALA A 242 24.34 -2.49 6.04
N PHE A 243 25.43 -3.17 5.70
CA PHE A 243 26.07 -4.20 6.52
C PHE A 243 26.45 -3.70 7.94
N ARG A 244 26.65 -2.39 8.12
CA ARG A 244 27.00 -1.76 9.40
C ARG A 244 25.85 -1.04 10.10
N THR A 245 24.63 -1.09 9.57
CA THR A 245 23.44 -0.56 10.25
C THR A 245 23.01 -1.51 11.37
N TYR A 246 22.80 -1.00 12.57
CA TYR A 246 22.20 -1.77 13.66
C TYR A 246 20.70 -1.49 13.73
N ILE A 247 19.91 -2.51 14.06
CA ILE A 247 18.47 -2.36 14.34
C ILE A 247 18.18 -2.97 15.70
N LEU A 248 17.46 -2.24 16.54
CA LEU A 248 17.02 -2.74 17.84
C LEU A 248 15.56 -3.18 17.72
N LEU A 249 15.31 -4.42 18.14
CA LEU A 249 14.05 -5.14 18.03
C LEU A 249 13.76 -5.86 19.36
N PRO A 250 12.49 -6.15 19.68
CA PRO A 250 12.13 -6.96 20.83
C PRO A 250 12.39 -8.45 20.53
N TRP A 251 13.65 -8.85 20.48
CA TRP A 251 14.10 -10.18 20.00
C TRP A 251 13.42 -11.38 20.69
N GLN A 252 12.98 -11.24 21.94
CA GLN A 252 12.43 -12.33 22.77
C GLN A 252 11.04 -12.84 22.32
N GLN A 253 10.35 -12.07 21.46
CA GLN A 253 8.97 -12.33 21.02
C GLN A 253 8.85 -12.55 19.50
N LEU A 254 9.97 -12.48 18.76
CA LEU A 254 9.97 -12.73 17.31
C LEU A 254 9.84 -14.24 17.03
N VAL A 255 8.82 -14.60 16.25
CA VAL A 255 8.62 -15.96 15.72
C VAL A 255 9.20 -16.10 14.30
N TYR A 256 9.28 -14.99 13.56
CA TYR A 256 9.89 -14.94 12.24
C TYR A 256 10.82 -13.73 12.11
N PHE A 257 12.04 -13.98 11.67
CA PHE A 257 13.04 -12.96 11.35
C PHE A 257 13.73 -13.32 10.04
N TYR A 258 13.72 -12.38 9.09
CA TYR A 258 14.51 -12.44 7.85
C TYR A 258 15.32 -11.16 7.69
N ASP A 259 16.55 -11.30 7.19
CA ASP A 259 17.49 -10.22 6.92
C ASP A 259 18.27 -10.57 5.64
N ASP A 260 18.22 -9.74 4.60
CA ASP A 260 18.92 -9.99 3.33
C ASP A 260 20.44 -9.75 3.41
N ARG A 261 20.92 -9.16 4.51
CA ARG A 261 22.33 -8.86 4.67
C ARG A 261 23.12 -10.15 4.76
N ASN A 262 24.01 -10.32 3.78
CA ASN A 262 25.00 -11.39 3.77
C ASN A 262 25.98 -11.22 4.93
N TYR A 263 25.58 -11.69 6.11
CA TYR A 263 26.45 -12.03 7.24
C TYR A 263 27.39 -13.16 6.80
N ARG A 264 28.43 -12.80 6.03
CA ARG A 264 29.58 -13.68 5.82
C ARG A 264 30.10 -14.04 7.22
N PRO A 265 30.08 -15.33 7.62
CA PRO A 265 30.63 -15.72 8.92
C PRO A 265 32.11 -15.33 8.93
N GLN A 266 32.52 -14.48 9.87
CA GLN A 266 33.93 -14.10 9.96
C GLN A 266 34.73 -15.31 10.47
N PRO A 267 35.69 -15.85 9.69
CA PRO A 267 36.49 -16.97 10.15
C PRO A 267 37.48 -16.49 11.20
N GLY A 268 37.13 -16.63 12.49
CA GLY A 268 38.07 -16.33 13.58
C GLY A 268 37.49 -15.99 14.96
N ILE A 269 36.19 -15.71 15.10
CA ILE A 269 35.57 -15.50 16.43
C ILE A 269 34.89 -16.80 16.86
N ASN A 270 35.60 -17.59 17.66
CA ASN A 270 35.09 -18.83 18.25
C ASN A 270 33.97 -18.51 19.25
N ALA A 271 32.83 -19.18 19.11
CA ALA A 271 31.89 -19.32 20.22
C ALA A 271 32.50 -20.31 21.24
N LEU A 272 32.56 -19.91 22.53
CA LEU A 272 32.78 -20.76 23.70
C LEU A 272 32.73 -19.89 24.98
N PRO A 273 32.21 -20.38 26.13
CA PRO A 273 31.22 -21.45 26.32
C PRO A 273 29.81 -20.92 26.62
#